data_AF-A0A3B8SX21-F1
#
_entry.id   AF-A0A3B8SX21-F1
#
_cell.length_a   1.000
_cell.length_b   1.000
_cell.length_c   1.000
_cell.angle_alpha   90.00
_cell.angle_beta   90.00
_cell.angle_gamma   90.00
#
_symmetry.space_group_name_H-M   'P 1'
#
loop_
_entity.id
_entity.type
_entity.pdbx_description
1 polymer ?
#
loop_
_entity_poly.entity_id
_entity_poly.type
_entity_poly.pdbx_seq_one_letter_code
_entity_poly.pdbx_strand_id
1 'polypeptide(L)'
;QGIKQIIETTDVVLIDVLSIPGVRYDELDGSWSGYEPRFNIPGSLWLPNVGYGRPSPDMLTYFLNTVAEATDGQLDHPVLIYCISDCWMGWNAVQHLARVGYSKVYWGPLGTDGWSEAGYELVLTEPTPVDVDSL
;
A
#
# COMPACT_ATOMS: atom_id res chain seq x y z
N GLN A 1 10.72 -0.70 -18.90
CA GLN A 1 10.80 -1.91 -18.06
C GLN A 1 10.27 -1.52 -16.70
N GLY A 2 9.00 -1.83 -16.45
CA GLY A 2 8.22 -1.25 -15.36
C GLY A 2 7.96 -2.24 -14.23
N ILE A 3 7.18 -1.80 -13.24
CA ILE A 3 6.75 -2.58 -12.07
C ILE A 3 6.18 -3.97 -12.43
N LYS A 4 5.61 -4.14 -13.65
CA LYS A 4 5.14 -5.43 -14.17
C LYS A 4 6.20 -6.53 -14.13
N GLN A 5 7.43 -6.21 -14.52
CA GLN A 5 8.51 -7.20 -14.53
C GLN A 5 8.87 -7.65 -13.12
N ILE A 6 8.87 -6.72 -12.15
CA ILE A 6 9.12 -7.05 -10.74
C ILE A 6 8.02 -8.00 -10.24
N ILE A 7 6.76 -7.66 -10.52
CA ILE A 7 5.58 -8.48 -10.16
C ILE A 7 5.65 -9.90 -10.76
N GLU A 8 6.13 -10.05 -11.99
CA GLU A 8 6.17 -11.36 -12.67
C GLU A 8 7.38 -12.22 -12.30
N THR A 9 8.47 -11.63 -11.84
CA THR A 9 9.75 -12.32 -11.66
C THR A 9 10.16 -12.49 -10.20
N THR A 10 9.42 -11.84 -9.29
CA THR A 10 9.74 -11.80 -7.88
C THR A 10 8.48 -12.09 -7.07
N ASP A 11 8.63 -12.81 -5.97
CA ASP A 11 7.62 -12.87 -4.92
C ASP A 11 7.65 -11.50 -4.21
N VAL A 12 6.77 -10.60 -4.62
CA VAL A 12 6.74 -9.21 -4.18
C VAL A 12 5.39 -8.89 -3.57
N VAL A 13 5.42 -8.33 -2.36
CA VAL A 13 4.22 -7.80 -1.72
C VAL A 13 3.85 -6.48 -2.39
N LEU A 14 2.60 -6.39 -2.84
CA LEU A 14 2.08 -5.20 -3.51
C LEU A 14 1.23 -4.38 -2.54
N ILE A 15 1.61 -3.11 -2.34
CA ILE A 15 0.91 -2.20 -1.44
C ILE A 15 0.40 -1.00 -2.23
N ASP A 16 -0.93 -0.88 -2.28
CA ASP A 16 -1.64 0.29 -2.75
C ASP A 16 -1.86 1.25 -1.59
N VAL A 17 -1.37 2.48 -1.70
CA VAL A 17 -1.49 3.48 -0.62
C VAL A 17 -2.41 4.65 -0.96
N LEU A 18 -3.30 4.50 -1.96
CA LEU A 18 -4.26 5.55 -2.25
C LEU A 18 -5.09 5.87 -0.99
N SER A 19 -5.08 7.15 -0.59
CA SER A 19 -5.89 7.63 0.53
C SER A 19 -7.38 7.55 0.26
N ILE A 20 -8.15 7.49 1.36
CA ILE A 20 -9.56 7.86 1.36
C ILE A 20 -9.66 9.23 2.05
N PRO A 21 -9.74 10.34 1.30
CA PRO A 21 -9.67 11.68 1.88
C PRO A 21 -10.81 11.95 2.87
N GLY A 22 -10.47 12.46 4.05
CA GLY A 22 -11.45 12.83 5.07
C GLY A 22 -12.10 11.65 5.79
N VAL A 23 -11.70 10.41 5.49
CA VAL A 23 -12.21 9.19 6.13
C VAL A 23 -11.13 8.59 7.02
N ARG A 24 -11.55 8.10 8.19
CA ARG A 24 -10.76 7.25 9.07
C ARG A 24 -11.47 5.89 9.21
N TYR A 25 -10.70 4.87 9.55
CA TYR A 25 -11.26 3.58 9.92
C TYR A 25 -12.16 3.71 11.16
N ASP A 26 -13.11 2.78 11.31
CA ASP A 26 -13.95 2.65 12.48
C ASP A 26 -13.13 2.10 13.66
N GLU A 27 -13.11 2.81 14.78
CA GLU A 27 -12.30 2.44 15.95
C GLU A 27 -12.78 1.16 16.66
N LEU A 28 -14.01 0.71 16.40
CA LEU A 28 -14.56 -0.50 17.01
C LEU A 28 -14.13 -1.78 16.29
N ASP A 29 -14.02 -1.75 14.96
CA ASP A 29 -13.76 -2.95 14.17
C ASP A 29 -12.70 -2.80 13.07
N GLY A 30 -12.10 -1.61 12.93
CA GLY A 30 -11.05 -1.36 11.95
C GLY A 30 -11.52 -1.19 10.51
N SER A 31 -12.83 -1.27 10.26
CA SER A 31 -13.38 -1.20 8.91
C SER A 31 -13.27 0.19 8.32
N TRP A 32 -13.18 0.27 7.00
CA TRP A 32 -13.27 1.53 6.28
C TRP A 32 -14.68 1.70 5.71
N SER A 33 -15.15 2.93 5.56
CA SER A 33 -16.44 3.23 4.95
C SER A 33 -16.39 4.54 4.17
N GLY A 34 -17.38 4.79 3.31
CA GLY A 34 -17.48 6.06 2.58
C GLY A 34 -16.39 6.28 1.53
N TYR A 35 -15.77 5.21 1.02
CA TYR A 35 -14.84 5.25 -0.10
C TYR A 35 -15.52 4.89 -1.42
N GLU A 36 -15.00 5.46 -2.50
CA GLU A 36 -15.36 5.05 -3.86
C GLU A 36 -14.70 3.69 -4.20
N PRO A 37 -15.31 2.88 -5.09
CA PRO A 37 -14.71 1.61 -5.51
C PRO A 37 -13.25 1.77 -5.97
N ARG A 38 -12.34 1.03 -5.33
CA ARG A 38 -10.92 1.02 -5.68
C ARG A 38 -10.58 -0.19 -6.53
N PHE A 39 -10.01 0.08 -7.70
CA PHE A 39 -9.43 -0.94 -8.56
C PHE A 39 -7.91 -0.86 -8.45
N ASN A 40 -7.27 -1.97 -8.11
CA ASN A 40 -5.84 -2.02 -7.83
C ASN A 40 -5.15 -3.08 -8.71
N ILE A 41 -3.81 -3.10 -8.67
CA ILE A 41 -3.03 -4.11 -9.38
C ILE A 41 -3.34 -5.48 -8.74
N PRO A 42 -3.59 -6.54 -9.53
CA PRO A 42 -3.96 -7.85 -8.98
C PRO A 42 -2.98 -8.35 -7.90
N GLY A 43 -3.53 -8.78 -6.77
CA GLY A 43 -2.76 -9.29 -5.62
C GLY A 43 -2.31 -8.22 -4.62
N SER A 44 -2.74 -6.97 -4.77
CA SER A 44 -2.33 -5.89 -3.87
C SER A 44 -3.19 -5.79 -2.61
N LEU A 45 -2.53 -5.45 -1.50
CA LEU A 45 -3.18 -4.97 -0.28
C LEU A 45 -3.41 -3.47 -0.42
N TRP A 46 -4.63 -3.01 -0.15
CA TRP A 46 -4.94 -1.58 -0.13
C TRP A 46 -4.92 -1.05 1.29
N LEU A 47 -3.93 -0.19 1.58
CA LEU A 47 -3.70 0.43 2.88
C LEU A 47 -3.97 1.95 2.79
N PRO A 48 -5.19 2.41 3.05
CA PRO A 48 -5.51 3.83 2.94
C PRO A 48 -4.71 4.67 3.93
N ASN A 49 -4.40 5.91 3.55
CA ASN A 49 -3.90 6.96 4.43
C ASN A 49 -2.50 6.72 5.04
N VAL A 50 -1.85 5.58 4.80
CA VAL A 50 -0.50 5.27 5.35
C VAL A 50 0.62 6.12 4.73
N GLY A 51 0.38 6.66 3.53
CA GLY A 51 1.35 7.47 2.78
C GLY A 51 1.36 8.97 3.12
N TYR A 52 0.69 9.42 4.17
CA TYR A 52 0.87 10.80 4.62
C TYR A 52 2.33 11.07 5.00
N GLY A 53 2.85 12.26 4.69
CA GLY A 53 4.23 12.61 5.00
C GLY A 53 4.55 12.59 6.50
N ARG A 54 3.51 12.83 7.33
CA ARG A 54 3.52 12.63 8.78
C ARG A 54 2.26 11.81 9.13
N PRO A 55 2.33 10.48 9.10
CA PRO A 55 1.22 9.65 9.53
C PRO A 55 1.03 9.83 11.04
N SER A 56 -0.20 9.69 11.51
CA SER A 56 -0.46 9.54 12.93
C SER A 56 0.14 8.22 13.44
N PRO A 57 0.46 8.10 14.75
CA PRO A 57 1.13 6.90 15.28
C PRO A 57 0.39 5.59 14.98
N ASP A 58 -0.94 5.58 15.14
CA ASP A 58 -1.83 4.46 14.81
C ASP A 58 -1.71 4.05 13.33
N MET A 59 -1.75 5.00 12.41
CA MET A 59 -1.63 4.72 10.97
C MET A 59 -0.23 4.21 10.58
N LEU A 60 0.81 4.66 11.27
CA LEU A 60 2.15 4.12 11.08
C LEU A 60 2.24 2.69 11.63
N THR A 61 1.73 2.43 12.83
CA THR A 61 1.67 1.08 13.41
C THR A 61 0.91 0.12 12.49
N TYR A 62 -0.29 0.51 12.05
CA TYR A 62 -1.09 -0.23 11.07
C TYR A 62 -0.27 -0.56 9.81
N PHE A 63 0.37 0.44 9.21
CA PHE A 63 1.17 0.24 8.01
C PHE A 63 2.30 -0.77 8.22
N LEU A 64 3.04 -0.62 9.32
CA LEU A 64 4.20 -1.47 9.61
C LEU A 64 3.77 -2.90 9.97
N ASN A 65 2.70 -3.06 10.74
CA ASN A 65 2.17 -4.38 11.13
C ASN A 65 1.66 -5.13 9.90
N THR A 66 0.86 -4.49 9.04
CA THR A 66 0.32 -5.15 7.84
C THR A 66 1.43 -5.53 6.86
N VAL A 67 2.45 -4.68 6.67
CA VAL A 67 3.60 -5.05 5.82
C VAL A 67 4.44 -6.16 6.46
N ALA A 68 4.64 -6.14 7.78
CA ALA A 68 5.34 -7.21 8.48
C ALA A 68 4.60 -8.54 8.33
N GLU A 69 3.28 -8.57 8.50
CA GLU A 69 2.48 -9.76 8.28
C GLU A 69 2.60 -10.27 6.84
N ALA A 70 2.42 -9.38 5.85
CA ALA A 70 2.49 -9.74 4.43
C ALA A 70 3.88 -10.26 3.98
N THR A 71 4.93 -9.93 4.73
CA THR A 71 6.32 -10.34 4.44
C THR A 71 6.84 -11.43 5.39
N ASP A 72 5.98 -12.01 6.24
CA ASP A 72 6.37 -12.92 7.34
C ASP A 72 7.48 -12.33 8.26
N GLY A 73 7.50 -11.00 8.41
CA GLY A 73 8.48 -10.24 9.18
C GLY A 73 9.86 -10.10 8.52
N GLN A 74 10.01 -10.54 7.27
CA GLN A 74 11.28 -10.53 6.55
C GLN A 74 11.57 -9.16 5.95
N LEU A 75 12.49 -8.41 6.56
CA LEU A 75 12.89 -7.07 6.12
C LEU A 75 13.59 -7.02 4.74
N ASP A 76 14.02 -8.17 4.21
CA ASP A 76 14.58 -8.28 2.87
C ASP A 76 13.60 -8.88 1.86
N HIS A 77 12.35 -9.16 2.27
CA HIS A 77 11.29 -9.52 1.34
C HIS A 77 10.94 -8.29 0.46
N PRO A 78 10.86 -8.47 -0.87
CA PRO A 78 10.50 -7.40 -1.81
C PRO A 78 9.12 -6.79 -1.52
N VAL A 79 9.06 -5.47 -1.35
CA VAL A 79 7.79 -4.73 -1.23
C VAL A 79 7.72 -3.67 -2.33
N LEU A 80 6.63 -3.66 -3.09
CA LEU A 80 6.39 -2.66 -4.11
C LEU A 80 5.20 -1.79 -3.72
N ILE A 81 5.47 -0.50 -3.53
CA ILE A 81 4.49 0.49 -3.10
C ILE A 81 4.09 1.36 -4.28
N TYR A 82 2.80 1.58 -4.45
CA TYR A 82 2.26 2.42 -5.50
C TYR A 82 0.95 3.11 -5.06
N CYS A 83 0.46 4.03 -5.89
CA CYS A 83 -0.79 4.77 -5.70
C CYS A 83 -1.45 5.00 -7.07
N ILE A 84 -1.74 6.24 -7.43
CA ILE A 84 -2.00 6.70 -8.81
C ILE A 84 -0.79 7.51 -9.30
N SER A 85 -0.81 7.97 -10.55
CA SER A 85 0.21 8.91 -11.04
C SER A 85 0.21 10.22 -10.23
N ASP A 86 1.38 10.88 -10.14
CA ASP A 86 1.58 12.13 -9.40
C ASP A 86 1.17 12.10 -7.90
N CYS A 87 1.05 10.91 -7.33
CA CYS A 87 0.72 10.70 -5.92
C CYS A 87 1.97 10.59 -5.04
N TRP A 88 2.21 11.63 -4.24
CA TRP A 88 3.33 11.66 -3.27
C TRP A 88 3.19 10.65 -2.11
N MET A 89 2.00 10.09 -1.90
CA MET A 89 1.77 9.12 -0.82
C MET A 89 2.58 7.85 -1.00
N GLY A 90 2.74 7.37 -2.24
CA GLY A 90 3.57 6.21 -2.55
C GLY A 90 5.02 6.44 -2.14
N TRP A 91 5.58 7.61 -2.48
CA TRP A 91 6.95 7.95 -2.09
C TRP A 91 7.12 8.02 -0.57
N ASN A 92 6.20 8.66 0.15
CA ASN A 92 6.31 8.76 1.61
C ASN A 92 6.25 7.38 2.29
N ALA A 93 5.36 6.49 1.84
CA ALA A 93 5.24 5.15 2.37
C ALA A 93 6.52 4.32 2.15
N VAL A 94 7.18 4.47 0.98
CA VAL A 94 8.52 3.90 0.74
C VAL A 94 9.53 4.37 1.77
N GLN A 95 9.55 5.68 2.06
CA GLN A 95 10.46 6.24 3.05
C GLN A 95 10.15 5.74 4.48
N HIS A 96 8.88 5.50 4.82
CA HIS A 96 8.51 4.94 6.12
C HIS A 96 9.01 3.51 6.30
N LEU A 97 8.87 2.63 5.29
CA LEU A 97 9.42 1.27 5.36
C LEU A 97 10.95 1.25 5.39
N ALA A 98 11.59 2.07 4.56
CA ALA A 98 13.05 2.15 4.51
C ALA A 98 13.63 2.58 5.88
N ARG A 99 12.95 3.47 6.61
CA ARG A 99 13.38 3.92 7.95
C ARG A 99 13.36 2.82 9.01
N VAL A 100 12.49 1.82 8.87
CA VAL A 100 12.41 0.69 9.82
C VAL A 100 13.25 -0.52 9.38
N GLY A 101 13.99 -0.40 8.26
CA GLY A 101 15.00 -1.38 7.85
C GLY A 101 14.62 -2.27 6.69
N TYR A 102 13.47 -2.07 6.03
CA TYR A 102 13.17 -2.80 4.79
C TYR A 102 14.20 -2.46 3.71
N SER A 103 14.85 -3.48 3.17
CA SER A 103 16.02 -3.32 2.28
C SER A 103 15.68 -3.41 0.79
N LYS A 104 14.53 -3.99 0.45
CA LYS A 104 14.05 -4.17 -0.94
C LYS A 104 12.69 -3.50 -1.14
N VAL A 105 12.67 -2.16 -1.08
CA VAL A 105 11.44 -1.37 -1.29
C VAL A 105 11.47 -0.73 -2.67
N TYR A 106 10.46 -1.03 -3.48
CA TYR A 106 10.28 -0.49 -4.82
C TYR A 106 9.16 0.55 -4.83
N TRP A 107 9.33 1.59 -5.65
CA TRP A 107 8.31 2.61 -5.85
C TRP A 107 7.75 2.53 -7.28
N GLY A 108 6.43 2.41 -7.40
CA GLY A 108 5.69 2.49 -8.66
C GLY A 108 5.07 3.88 -8.86
N PRO A 109 5.79 4.87 -9.43
CA PRO A 109 5.35 6.27 -9.47
C PRO A 109 4.14 6.53 -10.37
N LEU A 110 3.90 5.67 -11.36
CA LEU A 110 2.73 5.78 -12.25
C LEU A 110 1.50 5.03 -11.71
N GLY A 111 1.68 4.17 -10.71
CA GLY A 111 0.60 3.44 -10.05
C GLY A 111 -0.37 2.73 -10.98
N THR A 112 -1.65 2.77 -10.63
CA THR A 112 -2.77 2.18 -11.40
C THR A 112 -2.97 2.84 -12.76
N ASP A 113 -2.59 4.10 -12.92
CA ASP A 113 -2.77 4.85 -14.16
C ASP A 113 -1.82 4.32 -15.23
N GLY A 114 -0.52 4.24 -14.91
CA GLY A 114 0.47 3.64 -15.81
C GLY A 114 0.24 2.15 -16.06
N TRP A 115 -0.34 1.43 -15.11
CA TRP A 115 -0.74 0.03 -15.30
C TRP A 115 -1.88 -0.10 -16.33
N SER A 116 -2.90 0.74 -16.21
CA SER A 116 -4.05 0.77 -17.12
C SER A 116 -3.67 1.27 -18.51
N GLU A 117 -2.82 2.30 -18.60
CA GLU A 117 -2.27 2.81 -19.85
C GLU A 117 -1.45 1.76 -20.62
N ALA A 118 -0.77 0.87 -19.89
CA ALA A 118 -0.07 -0.27 -20.48
C ALA A 118 -1.00 -1.41 -20.93
N GLY A 119 -2.32 -1.27 -20.74
CA GLY A 119 -3.33 -2.24 -21.16
C GLY A 119 -3.50 -3.43 -20.21
N TYR A 120 -3.02 -3.32 -18.97
CA TYR A 120 -3.18 -4.38 -17.97
C TYR A 120 -4.46 -4.19 -17.15
N GLU A 121 -5.09 -5.30 -16.77
CA GLU A 121 -6.34 -5.28 -15.99
C GLU A 121 -6.08 -4.93 -14.52
N LEU A 122 -7.01 -4.14 -13.95
CA LEU A 122 -7.11 -3.90 -12.53
C LEU A 122 -8.26 -4.74 -11.94
N VAL A 123 -8.18 -5.05 -10.65
CA VAL A 123 -9.22 -5.82 -9.94
C VAL A 123 -9.84 -4.97 -8.85
N LEU A 124 -11.14 -5.15 -8.62
CA LEU A 124 -11.83 -4.53 -7.49
C LEU A 124 -11.26 -5.09 -6.19
N THR A 125 -10.92 -4.22 -5.25
CA THR A 125 -10.36 -4.62 -3.96
C THR A 125 -10.96 -3.79 -2.83
N GLU A 126 -11.15 -4.44 -1.69
CA GLU A 126 -11.55 -3.81 -0.43
C GLU A 126 -10.32 -3.33 0.35
N PRO A 127 -10.44 -2.25 1.12
CA PRO A 127 -9.34 -1.77 1.95
C PRO A 127 -9.06 -2.80 3.05
N THR A 128 -7.78 -3.01 3.33
CA THR A 128 -7.38 -3.87 4.45
C THR A 128 -7.90 -3.24 5.76
N PRO A 129 -8.62 -3.99 6.59
CA PRO A 129 -9.05 -3.50 7.90
C PRO A 129 -7.87 -3.20 8.80
N VAL A 130 -8.03 -2.21 9.67
CA VAL A 130 -7.04 -1.92 10.71
C VAL A 130 -7.23 -2.92 11.85
N ASP A 131 -6.20 -3.67 12.21
CA ASP A 131 -6.25 -4.52 13.41
C ASP A 131 -6.17 -3.63 14.67
N VAL A 132 -7.34 -3.23 15.18
CA VAL A 132 -7.50 -2.32 16.32
C VAL A 132 -6.90 -2.85 17.62
N ASP A 133 -6.76 -4.17 17.76
CA ASP A 133 -6.16 -4.79 18.95
C ASP A 133 -4.62 -4.69 18.94
N SER A 134 -4.03 -4.41 17.77
CA SER A 134 -2.58 -4.34 17.54
C SER A 134 -2.00 -2.90 17.49
N LEU A 135 -2.85 -1.88 17.66
CA LEU A 135 -2.49 -0.45 17.54
C LEU A 135 -1.74 0.12 18.74
#